data_AF-A0A1D1V6M0-F1
#
_entry.id   AF-A0A1D1V6M0-F1
#
_cell.length_a   1.000
_cell.length_b   1.000
_cell.length_c   1.000
_cell.angle_alpha   90.00
_cell.angle_beta   90.00
_cell.angle_gamma   90.00
#
_symmetry.space_group_name_H-M   'P 1'
#
loop_
_entity.id
_entity.type
_entity.pdbx_description
1 polymer ?
#
loop_
_entity_poly.entity_id
_entity_poly.type
_entity_poly.pdbx_seq_one_letter_code
_entity_poly.pdbx_strand_id
1 'polypeptide(L)'
;MAKESPYPKNFFKAIHDLDLLDLVDSKNLYFASRPSADWEEITRTLNQPKIFKKPPGSRAVINRVNTLVTAFRGDDLKNKMKSGTEEQYGRIAELLTRVVAAIDNSKKQKGAKTQAEAFKRKERDYAGEAVMVEREKGRSGRRNIAADNLADVAEKEEFLREMGGDEQD
;
A
#
# COMPACT_ATOMS: atom_id res chain seq x y z
N MET A 1 24.28 38.47 -7.06
CA MET A 1 23.46 39.10 -6.02
C MET A 1 22.14 38.34 -5.89
N ALA A 2 21.94 37.59 -4.81
CA ALA A 2 20.70 36.88 -4.57
C ALA A 2 19.62 37.89 -4.15
N LYS A 3 18.51 37.95 -4.90
CA LYS A 3 17.36 38.78 -4.54
C LYS A 3 16.71 38.17 -3.29
N GLU A 4 16.94 38.76 -2.13
CA GLU A 4 16.21 38.38 -0.92
C GLU A 4 14.72 38.69 -1.11
N SER A 5 13.88 37.70 -0.82
CA SER A 5 12.43 37.83 -0.92
C SER A 5 11.95 38.87 0.10
N PRO A 6 11.11 39.86 -0.29
CA PRO A 6 10.68 40.97 0.58
C PRO A 6 9.68 40.54 1.67
N TYR A 7 9.38 39.24 1.77
CA TYR A 7 8.43 38.73 2.75
C TYR A 7 9.18 38.12 3.94
N PRO A 8 8.90 38.56 5.18
CA PRO A 8 9.48 37.92 6.37
C PRO A 8 9.07 36.44 6.37
N LYS A 9 10.02 35.54 6.15
CA LYS A 9 9.80 34.10 6.30
C LYS A 9 9.35 33.87 7.74
N ASN A 10 8.17 33.29 7.93
CA ASN A 10 7.81 32.77 9.25
C ASN A 10 8.81 31.67 9.61
N PHE A 11 9.47 31.82 10.74
CA PHE A 11 10.38 30.82 11.25
C PHE A 11 9.71 30.09 12.41
N PHE A 12 9.60 28.76 12.29
CA PHE A 12 9.29 27.91 13.42
C PHE A 12 10.45 27.98 14.42
N LYS A 13 10.11 28.18 15.69
CA LYS A 13 11.01 28.16 16.86
C LYS A 13 10.74 26.86 17.63
N ALA A 14 11.65 26.45 18.51
CA ALA A 14 11.46 25.25 19.32
C ALA A 14 10.14 25.24 20.08
N ILE A 15 9.68 26.38 20.61
CA ILE A 15 8.36 26.43 21.28
C ILE A 15 7.20 26.12 20.33
N HIS A 16 7.28 26.56 19.08
CA HIS A 16 6.28 26.26 18.05
C HIS A 16 6.35 24.78 17.63
N ASP A 17 7.56 24.21 17.60
CA ASP A 17 7.77 22.80 17.30
C ASP A 17 7.26 21.90 18.44
N LEU A 18 7.40 22.33 19.71
CA LEU A 18 6.81 21.67 20.87
C LEU A 18 5.29 21.64 20.77
N ASP A 19 4.64 22.80 20.62
CA ASP A 19 3.18 22.88 20.52
C ASP A 19 2.66 22.03 19.35
N LEU A 20 3.35 22.09 18.21
CA LEU A 20 3.01 21.29 17.04
C LEU A 20 3.11 19.78 17.32
N LEU A 21 4.20 19.33 17.93
CA LEU A 21 4.41 17.91 18.19
C LEU A 21 3.49 17.38 19.29
N ASP A 22 3.18 18.15 20.32
CA ASP A 22 2.16 17.80 21.33
C ASP A 22 0.77 17.65 20.68
N LEU A 23 0.42 18.51 19.71
CA LEU A 23 -0.84 18.40 18.96
C LEU A 23 -0.87 17.17 18.03
N VAL A 24 0.25 16.85 17.39
CA VAL A 24 0.37 15.66 16.53
C VAL A 24 0.25 14.39 17.35
N ASP A 25 0.91 14.36 18.51
CA ASP A 25 0.92 13.22 19.41
C ASP A 25 -0.47 12.99 20.04
N SER A 26 -1.11 14.05 20.58
CA SER A 26 -2.44 13.95 21.20
C SER A 26 -3.54 13.47 20.24
N LYS A 27 -3.45 13.81 18.96
CA LYS A 27 -4.40 13.36 17.93
C LYS A 27 -4.02 12.03 17.28
N ASN A 28 -2.92 11.41 17.69
CA ASN A 28 -2.36 10.21 17.09
C ASN A 28 -2.17 10.32 15.55
N LEU A 29 -1.82 11.51 15.06
CA LEU A 29 -1.70 11.80 13.64
C LEU A 29 -0.34 11.42 13.10
N TYR A 30 -0.18 10.14 12.79
CA TYR A 30 1.12 9.58 12.42
C TYR A 30 1.17 9.17 10.94
N PHE A 31 0.92 10.09 9.99
CA PHE A 31 1.30 9.85 8.58
C PHE A 31 1.38 11.11 7.69
N ALA A 32 2.21 10.98 6.65
CA ALA A 32 2.73 12.03 5.76
C ALA A 32 1.84 12.41 4.55
N SER A 33 2.13 13.64 4.10
CA SER A 33 1.87 14.30 2.81
C SER A 33 0.46 14.75 2.43
N ARG A 34 -0.60 14.33 3.14
CA ARG A 34 -1.96 14.75 2.79
C ARG A 34 -2.58 15.64 3.87
N PRO A 35 -3.03 16.86 3.50
CA PRO A 35 -3.99 17.58 4.31
C PRO A 35 -5.22 16.69 4.57
N SER A 36 -5.61 16.56 5.83
CA SER A 36 -6.86 15.96 6.28
C SER A 36 -7.58 16.96 7.18
N ALA A 37 -8.85 16.69 7.50
CA ALA A 37 -9.59 17.47 8.49
C ALA A 37 -8.81 17.62 9.81
N ASP A 38 -8.07 16.58 10.22
CA ASP A 38 -7.28 16.63 11.44
C ASP A 38 -6.04 17.53 11.31
N TRP A 39 -5.38 17.57 10.14
CA TRP A 39 -4.30 18.52 9.89
C TRP A 39 -4.80 19.96 9.84
N GLU A 40 -5.99 20.19 9.29
CA GLU A 40 -6.64 21.50 9.32
C GLU A 40 -6.97 21.92 10.75
N GLU A 41 -7.43 21.00 11.58
CA GLU A 41 -7.68 21.24 12.99
C GLU A 41 -6.40 21.56 13.77
N ILE A 42 -5.33 20.77 13.60
CA ILE A 42 -4.00 21.08 14.17
C ILE A 42 -3.56 22.47 13.76
N THR A 43 -3.67 22.78 12.46
CA THR A 43 -3.26 24.07 11.91
C THR A 43 -4.06 25.21 12.51
N ARG A 44 -5.37 25.04 12.66
CA ARG A 44 -6.25 26.01 13.30
C ARG A 44 -5.85 26.24 14.75
N THR A 45 -5.66 25.18 15.53
CA THR A 45 -5.25 25.25 16.94
C THR A 45 -3.90 25.92 17.11
N LEU A 46 -2.91 25.53 16.30
CA LEU A 46 -1.57 26.13 16.30
C LEU A 46 -1.60 27.64 15.98
N ASN A 47 -2.57 28.09 15.20
CA ASN A 47 -2.74 29.48 14.80
C ASN A 47 -3.58 30.33 15.78
N GLN A 48 -4.32 29.72 16.71
CA GLN A 48 -5.13 30.44 17.71
C GLN A 48 -4.35 31.47 18.54
N PRO A 49 -3.14 31.18 19.06
CA PRO A 49 -2.42 32.14 19.89
C PRO A 49 -1.82 33.30 19.07
N LYS A 50 -2.05 33.37 17.75
CA LYS A 50 -1.58 34.44 16.83
C LYS A 50 -0.07 34.73 16.93
N ILE A 51 0.71 33.71 17.31
CA ILE A 51 2.17 33.80 17.49
C ILE A 51 2.93 33.95 16.17
N PHE A 52 2.33 33.52 15.06
CA PHE A 52 2.89 33.69 13.73
C PHE A 52 2.43 35.01 13.12
N LYS A 53 3.38 35.85 12.67
CA LYS A 53 3.09 37.08 11.92
C LYS A 53 2.22 36.80 10.68
N LYS A 54 2.43 35.65 10.04
CA LYS A 54 1.54 35.10 9.02
C LYS A 54 1.22 33.65 9.39
N PRO A 55 -0.04 33.29 9.66
CA PRO A 55 -0.42 31.93 10.02
C PRO A 55 0.04 30.90 8.97
N PRO A 56 0.78 29.83 9.33
CA PRO A 56 1.02 28.72 8.44
C PRO A 56 -0.27 28.01 8.04
N GLY A 57 -0.36 27.58 6.78
CA GLY A 57 -1.39 26.63 6.33
C GLY A 57 -0.98 25.17 6.55
N SER A 58 -1.91 24.24 6.41
CA SER A 58 -1.71 22.81 6.74
C SER A 58 -0.52 22.20 6.01
N ARG A 59 -0.28 22.58 4.75
CA ARG A 59 0.89 22.11 4.00
C ARG A 59 2.21 22.53 4.64
N ALA A 60 2.31 23.75 5.16
CA ALA A 60 3.52 24.23 5.83
C ALA A 60 3.73 23.51 7.17
N VAL A 61 2.65 23.26 7.91
CA VAL A 61 2.66 22.49 9.17
C VAL A 61 3.13 21.05 8.93
N ILE A 62 2.55 20.35 7.96
CA ILE A 62 2.94 18.99 7.56
C ILE A 62 4.43 18.94 7.16
N ASN A 63 4.87 19.90 6.33
CA ASN A 63 6.26 19.97 5.91
C ASN A 63 7.22 20.19 7.08
N ARG A 64 6.80 20.96 8.11
CA ARG A 64 7.62 21.15 9.30
C ARG A 64 7.78 19.86 10.08
N VAL A 65 6.69 19.11 10.32
CA VAL A 65 6.75 17.80 10.98
C VAL A 65 7.67 16.84 10.21
N ASN A 66 7.51 16.73 8.88
CA ASN A 66 8.39 15.90 8.06
C ASN A 66 9.87 16.30 8.20
N THR A 67 10.15 17.60 8.20
CA THR A 67 11.52 18.11 8.38
C THR A 67 12.10 17.69 9.74
N LEU A 68 11.32 17.81 10.82
CA LEU A 68 11.76 17.42 12.17
C LEU A 68 11.98 15.91 12.28
N VAL A 69 11.08 15.10 11.72
CA VAL A 69 11.22 13.64 11.69
C VAL A 69 12.46 13.22 10.91
N THR A 70 12.71 13.81 9.74
CA THR A 70 13.93 13.52 8.96
C THR A 70 15.19 13.94 9.71
N ALA A 71 15.18 15.11 10.34
CA ALA A 71 16.32 15.60 11.12
C ALA A 71 16.60 14.70 12.33
N PHE A 72 15.57 14.28 13.05
CA PHE A 72 15.70 13.38 14.19
C PHE A 72 16.24 12.00 13.80
N ARG A 73 15.77 11.44 12.68
CA ARG A 73 16.29 10.16 12.16
C ARG A 73 17.75 10.23 11.69
N GLY A 74 18.23 11.43 11.36
CA GLY A 74 19.59 11.66 10.89
C GLY A 74 20.50 12.32 11.92
N ASP A 75 20.10 12.35 13.20
CA ASP A 75 20.83 13.00 14.30
C ASP A 75 21.19 14.49 14.04
N ASP A 76 20.44 15.16 13.15
CA ASP A 76 20.64 16.56 12.73
C ASP A 76 19.64 17.52 13.40
N LEU A 77 18.91 17.05 14.43
CA LEU A 77 17.80 17.79 15.02
C LEU A 77 18.23 19.16 15.56
N LYS A 78 19.37 19.21 16.28
CA LYS A 78 19.91 20.45 16.86
C LYS A 78 20.23 21.49 15.77
N ASN A 79 20.70 21.07 14.60
CA ASN A 79 21.06 21.97 13.49
C ASN A 79 19.84 22.50 12.72
N LYS A 80 18.70 21.79 12.76
CA LYS A 80 17.44 22.23 12.10
C LYS A 80 16.58 23.15 12.95
N MET A 81 16.88 23.29 14.23
CA MET A 81 16.22 24.22 15.12
C MET A 81 17.00 25.52 15.18
N LYS A 82 16.30 26.64 15.00
CA LYS A 82 16.91 27.98 14.97
C LYS A 82 17.06 28.62 16.35
N SER A 83 16.52 27.97 17.38
CA SER A 83 16.40 28.46 18.74
C SER A 83 15.89 27.32 19.63
N GLY A 84 16.26 27.31 20.90
CA GLY A 84 15.70 26.39 21.90
C GLY A 84 16.67 26.14 23.05
N THR A 85 16.15 25.82 24.23
CA THR A 85 16.97 25.37 25.38
C THR A 85 17.23 23.87 25.30
N GLU A 86 18.20 23.35 26.07
CA GLU A 86 18.47 21.90 26.12
C GLU A 86 17.24 21.09 26.56
N GLU A 87 16.45 21.62 27.49
CA GLU A 87 15.22 20.99 27.96
C GLU A 87 14.17 20.93 26.84
N GLN A 88 14.05 22.00 26.04
CA GLN A 88 13.15 22.01 24.89
C GLN A 88 13.59 20.98 23.84
N TYR A 89 14.91 20.85 23.59
CA TYR A 89 15.42 19.82 22.68
C TYR A 89 15.13 18.42 23.19
N GLY A 90 15.34 18.16 24.49
CA GLY A 90 15.02 16.88 25.13
C GLY A 90 13.56 16.50 24.94
N ARG A 91 12.64 17.41 25.26
CA ARG A 91 11.20 17.16 25.12
C ARG A 91 10.76 16.96 23.66
N ILE A 92 11.35 17.71 22.72
CA ILE A 92 11.08 17.49 21.29
C ILE A 92 11.58 16.10 20.85
N ALA A 93 12.76 15.68 21.32
CA ALA A 93 13.27 14.34 21.00
C ALA A 93 12.37 13.22 21.55
N GLU A 94 11.82 13.38 22.76
CA GLU A 94 10.85 12.44 23.35
C GLU A 94 9.56 12.35 22.52
N LEU A 95 9.01 13.50 22.10
CA LEU A 95 7.85 13.54 21.22
C LEU A 95 8.15 12.90 19.86
N LEU A 96 9.29 13.20 19.27
CA LEU A 96 9.70 12.64 17.98
C LEU A 96 9.94 11.14 18.07
N THR A 97 10.40 10.62 19.21
CA THR A 97 10.52 9.18 19.46
C THR A 97 9.17 8.49 19.33
N ARG A 98 8.13 9.04 20.00
CA ARG A 98 6.76 8.52 19.93
C ARG A 98 6.17 8.63 18.54
N VAL A 99 6.30 9.80 17.91
CA VAL A 99 5.82 10.05 16.53
C VAL A 99 6.48 9.09 15.54
N VAL A 100 7.80 8.89 15.61
CA VAL A 100 8.54 7.99 14.73
C VAL A 100 8.12 6.53 14.95
N ALA A 101 8.04 6.08 16.20
CA ALA A 101 7.60 4.73 16.52
C ALA A 101 6.20 4.44 15.96
N ALA A 102 5.28 5.39 16.10
CA ALA A 102 3.93 5.24 15.58
C ALA A 102 3.88 5.23 14.04
N ILE A 103 4.67 6.07 13.36
CA ILE A 103 4.82 6.03 11.90
C ILE A 103 5.31 4.66 11.44
N ASP A 104 6.34 4.12 12.10
CA ASP A 104 6.94 2.85 11.70
C ASP A 104 6.01 1.67 12.00
N ASN A 105 5.28 1.69 13.11
CA ASN A 105 4.23 0.71 13.40
C ASN A 105 3.12 0.75 12.35
N SER A 106 2.66 1.94 11.96
CA SER A 106 1.63 2.08 10.94
C SER A 106 2.12 1.63 9.55
N LYS A 107 3.40 1.84 9.21
CA LYS A 107 4.02 1.26 8.01
C LYS A 107 4.04 -0.27 8.04
N LYS A 108 4.45 -0.88 9.17
CA LYS A 108 4.45 -2.33 9.35
C LYS A 108 3.05 -2.93 9.18
N GLN A 109 2.04 -2.32 9.78
CA GLN A 109 0.66 -2.78 9.64
C GLN A 109 0.15 -2.71 8.19
N LYS A 110 0.47 -1.64 7.46
CA LYS A 110 0.13 -1.53 6.03
C LYS A 110 0.82 -2.62 5.21
N GLY A 111 2.11 -2.87 5.45
CA GLY A 111 2.85 -3.94 4.78
C GLY A 111 2.25 -5.33 5.02
N ALA A 112 1.89 -5.63 6.28
CA ALA A 112 1.26 -6.90 6.65
C ALA A 112 -0.11 -7.09 5.96
N LYS A 113 -0.93 -6.03 5.88
CA LYS A 113 -2.22 -6.08 5.15
C LYS A 113 -2.02 -6.38 3.67
N THR A 114 -1.10 -5.68 3.00
CA THR A 114 -0.80 -5.91 1.59
C THR A 114 -0.30 -7.34 1.34
N GLN A 115 0.55 -7.87 2.22
CA GLN A 115 1.05 -9.24 2.12
C GLN A 115 -0.08 -10.27 2.31
N ALA A 116 -0.97 -10.04 3.27
CA ALA A 116 -2.14 -10.90 3.50
C ALA A 116 -3.11 -10.89 2.31
N GLU A 117 -3.35 -9.73 1.69
CA GLU A 117 -4.15 -9.62 0.48
C GLU A 117 -3.50 -10.32 -0.72
N ALA A 118 -2.18 -10.21 -0.87
CA ALA A 118 -1.43 -10.93 -1.91
C ALA A 118 -1.50 -12.44 -1.72
N PHE A 119 -1.40 -12.93 -0.48
CA PHE A 119 -1.57 -14.36 -0.16
C PHE A 119 -2.99 -14.85 -0.50
N LYS A 120 -4.03 -14.12 -0.08
CA LYS A 120 -5.43 -14.42 -0.41
C LYS A 120 -5.76 -14.36 -1.91
N ARG A 121 -5.00 -13.60 -2.70
CA ARG A 121 -5.12 -13.61 -4.17
C ARG A 121 -4.53 -14.89 -4.74
N LYS A 122 -3.29 -15.24 -4.37
CA LYS A 122 -2.65 -16.49 -4.81
C LYS A 122 -3.46 -17.73 -4.44
N GLU A 123 -4.01 -17.79 -3.23
CA GLU A 123 -4.85 -18.90 -2.79
C GLU A 123 -6.13 -19.04 -3.63
N ARG A 124 -6.75 -17.91 -4.01
CA ARG A 124 -7.90 -17.91 -4.94
C ARG A 124 -7.51 -18.34 -6.35
N ASP A 125 -6.33 -17.95 -6.83
CA ASP A 125 -5.82 -18.36 -8.14
C ASP A 125 -5.58 -19.88 -8.18
N TYR A 126 -4.93 -20.44 -7.14
CA TYR A 126 -4.75 -21.89 -6.98
C TYR A 126 -6.07 -22.65 -6.85
N ALA A 127 -7.03 -22.14 -6.06
CA ALA A 127 -8.35 -22.76 -5.94
C ALA A 127 -9.14 -22.70 -7.26
N GLY A 128 -9.02 -21.60 -8.01
CA GLY A 128 -9.63 -21.46 -9.34
C GLY A 128 -9.04 -22.45 -10.35
N GLU A 129 -7.72 -22.66 -10.31
CA GLU A 129 -7.03 -23.65 -11.16
C GLU A 129 -7.46 -25.09 -10.81
N ALA A 130 -7.55 -25.43 -9.52
CA ALA A 130 -8.04 -26.74 -9.07
C ALA A 130 -9.49 -27.01 -9.52
N VAL A 131 -10.37 -26.01 -9.46
CA VAL A 131 -11.76 -26.13 -9.95
C VAL A 131 -11.84 -26.32 -11.46
N MET A 132 -10.97 -25.67 -12.24
CA MET A 132 -10.90 -25.89 -13.69
C MET A 132 -10.42 -27.30 -14.03
N VAL A 133 -9.40 -27.81 -13.33
CA VAL A 133 -8.90 -29.18 -13.50
C VAL A 133 -9.95 -30.25 -13.15
N GLU A 134 -10.74 -30.06 -12.09
CA GLU A 134 -11.86 -30.97 -11.78
C GLU A 134 -12.99 -30.89 -12.82
N ARG A 135 -13.33 -29.70 -13.31
CA ARG A 135 -14.38 -29.52 -14.33
C ARG A 135 -13.99 -30.12 -15.68
N GLU A 136 -12.69 -30.14 -16.00
CA GLU A 136 -12.14 -30.75 -17.21
C GLU A 136 -12.13 -32.28 -17.13
N LYS A 137 -11.76 -32.86 -15.97
CA LYS A 137 -11.90 -34.31 -15.72
C LYS A 137 -13.36 -34.79 -15.70
N GLY A 138 -14.32 -33.96 -15.26
CA GLY A 138 -15.75 -34.26 -15.30
C GLY A 138 -16.39 -34.18 -16.70
N ARG A 139 -15.74 -33.54 -17.68
CA ARG A 139 -16.25 -33.39 -19.06
C ARG A 139 -15.84 -34.53 -20.01
N SER A 140 -14.86 -35.34 -19.65
CA SER A 140 -14.36 -36.46 -20.48
C SER A 140 -15.24 -37.74 -20.39
N GLY A 141 -16.40 -37.68 -19.72
CA GLY A 141 -17.19 -38.85 -19.35
C GLY A 141 -18.64 -38.90 -19.83
N ARG A 142 -19.08 -38.07 -20.79
CA ARG A 142 -20.42 -38.20 -21.41
C ARG A 142 -20.30 -38.45 -22.90
N ARG A 143 -20.13 -39.72 -23.27
CA ARG A 143 -20.50 -40.20 -24.61
C ARG A 143 -22.02 -40.10 -24.73
N ASN A 144 -22.49 -39.30 -25.67
CA ASN A 144 -23.89 -39.33 -26.08
C ASN A 144 -24.08 -40.60 -26.92
N ILE A 145 -24.96 -41.49 -26.43
CA ILE A 145 -25.55 -42.59 -27.19
C ILE A 145 -26.85 -42.05 -27.81
N ALA A 146 -27.15 -42.50 -29.03
CA ALA A 146 -28.33 -42.27 -29.89
C ALA A 146 -28.20 -41.04 -30.84
N ALA A 147 -28.48 -41.11 -32.14
CA ALA A 147 -29.18 -42.13 -32.96
C ALA A 147 -28.81 -42.00 -34.46
N ASP A 148 -28.91 -43.14 -35.16
CA ASP A 148 -29.40 -43.39 -36.52
C ASP A 148 -28.71 -42.84 -37.80
N ASN A 149 -28.09 -43.81 -38.50
CA ASN A 149 -28.27 -44.23 -39.91
C ASN A 149 -27.72 -43.43 -41.11
N LEU A 150 -26.91 -44.19 -41.89
CA LEU A 150 -26.66 -44.18 -43.34
C LEU A 150 -26.10 -42.92 -44.01
N ALA A 151 -24.84 -43.01 -44.48
CA ALA A 151 -24.53 -43.16 -45.91
C ALA A 151 -23.02 -43.35 -46.18
N ASP A 152 -22.77 -44.25 -47.13
CA ASP A 152 -21.63 -44.39 -48.05
C ASP A 152 -20.20 -44.75 -47.59
N VAL A 153 -19.91 -46.05 -47.82
CA VAL A 153 -18.88 -46.58 -48.73
C VAL A 153 -17.51 -45.89 -48.74
N ALA A 154 -16.49 -46.58 -48.22
CA ALA A 154 -15.36 -47.04 -49.03
C ALA A 154 -14.28 -47.73 -48.17
N GLU A 155 -13.87 -48.90 -48.65
CA GLU A 155 -12.51 -49.46 -48.54
C GLU A 155 -11.90 -49.66 -47.16
N LYS A 156 -11.93 -50.92 -46.69
CA LYS A 156 -10.75 -51.77 -46.49
C LYS A 156 -11.11 -52.87 -45.51
N GLU A 157 -11.05 -54.11 -45.98
CA GLU A 157 -10.20 -55.16 -45.39
C GLU A 157 -10.42 -56.46 -46.17
N GLU A 158 -9.77 -56.52 -47.33
CA GLU A 158 -9.35 -57.77 -47.93
C GLU A 158 -8.12 -58.25 -47.14
N PHE A 159 -8.34 -59.04 -46.10
CA PHE A 159 -7.33 -60.01 -45.65
C PHE A 159 -7.98 -61.10 -44.79
N LEU A 160 -7.69 -62.35 -45.15
CA LEU A 160 -8.07 -63.61 -44.53
C LEU A 160 -9.42 -64.22 -44.97
N ARG A 161 -9.37 -64.96 -46.08
CA ARG A 161 -9.63 -66.42 -46.08
C ARG A 161 -9.30 -67.00 -47.47
N GLU A 162 -8.00 -67.05 -47.75
CA GLU A 162 -7.45 -68.20 -48.47
C GLU A 162 -7.49 -69.37 -47.48
N MET A 163 -8.28 -70.40 -47.80
CA MET A 163 -8.09 -71.83 -47.46
C MET A 163 -9.42 -72.58 -47.60
N GLY A 164 -9.53 -73.36 -48.68
CA GLY A 164 -10.43 -74.50 -48.86
C GLY A 164 -11.83 -74.14 -49.35
N GLY A 165 -12.32 -74.58 -50.51
CA GLY A 165 -11.92 -75.71 -51.34
C GLY A 165 -13.20 -76.39 -51.84
N ASP A 166 -13.21 -76.73 -53.13
CA ASP A 166 -13.97 -77.79 -53.81
C ASP A 166 -15.52 -77.68 -53.80
N GLU A 167 -16.32 -78.07 -54.80
CA GLU A 167 -16.23 -78.63 -56.14
C GLU A 167 -17.69 -78.66 -56.71
N GLN A 168 -17.87 -79.08 -57.98
CA GLN A 168 -19.12 -79.52 -58.65
C GLN A 168 -20.04 -78.40 -59.21
N ASP A 169 -20.48 -78.39 -60.47
CA ASP A 169 -20.46 -79.35 -61.60
C ASP A 169 -20.39 -78.58 -62.95
#